data_AF-A0A9P5MSU4-F1
#
_entry.id   AF-A0A9P5MSU4-F1
#
_cell.length_a   1.000
_cell.length_b   1.000
_cell.length_c   1.000
_cell.angle_alpha   90.00
_cell.angle_beta   90.00
_cell.angle_gamma   90.00
#
_symmetry.space_group_name_H-M   'P 1'
#
loop_
_entity.id
_entity.type
_entity.pdbx_description
1 polymer ?
#
loop_
_entity_poly.entity_id
_entity_poly.type
_entity_poly.pdbx_seq_one_letter_code
_entity_poly.pdbx_strand_id
1 'polypeptide(L)'
;MHQSGRCLDRRRRGPYNFFIKGPTNHSNDAHQSFSQFLLVPLFTTSQGFRTLIMSLRAVLLSSLFFFSGFAAAGISAPSCSSSTWSWTSNSLGQSACTVAAFMMSTCNGGSFTINPLLPGNAYSGPSGSDDSNLCKCNTIAYSLLSACDACQGAEWISWTEYISNCTEVELASTFPNPVPAGTSVPLWAFIDVTIEGTWDSISAAIVGDTPEAGPGTIL
;
A
#
# COMPACT_ATOMS: atom_id res chain seq x y z
N MET A 1 -15.02 2.80 -54.93
CA MET A 1 -15.39 1.37 -54.80
C MET A 1 -14.88 0.93 -53.42
N HIS A 2 -15.68 1.10 -52.34
CA HIS A 2 -16.46 0.04 -51.68
C HIS A 2 -15.58 -1.20 -51.37
N GLN A 3 -15.40 -1.63 -50.11
CA GLN A 3 -16.47 -2.01 -49.17
C GLN A 3 -16.10 -1.88 -47.68
N SER A 4 -17.14 -1.56 -46.92
CA SER A 4 -17.27 -1.61 -45.47
C SER A 4 -17.72 -3.00 -44.96
N GLY A 5 -17.53 -3.25 -43.66
CA GLY A 5 -18.27 -4.23 -42.85
C GLY A 5 -17.35 -5.24 -42.14
N ARG A 6 -17.58 -5.67 -40.90
CA ARG A 6 -18.76 -5.60 -40.02
C ARG A 6 -18.32 -5.94 -38.59
N CYS A 7 -18.80 -5.17 -37.60
CA CYS A 7 -18.79 -5.56 -36.18
C CYS A 7 -19.62 -6.84 -35.98
N LEU A 8 -19.09 -7.81 -35.24
CA LEU A 8 -19.85 -8.95 -34.76
C LEU A 8 -20.13 -8.80 -33.26
N ASP A 9 -21.37 -8.38 -32.99
CA ASP A 9 -22.05 -8.48 -31.70
C ASP A 9 -22.40 -9.95 -31.41
N ARG A 10 -22.03 -10.44 -30.23
CA ARG A 10 -22.64 -11.62 -29.61
C ARG A 10 -22.91 -11.37 -28.13
N ARG A 11 -24.06 -10.76 -27.84
CA ARG A 11 -24.80 -10.96 -26.59
C ARG A 11 -25.34 -12.39 -26.46
N ARG A 12 -25.06 -13.07 -25.33
CA ARG A 12 -25.98 -13.97 -24.57
C ARG A 12 -25.49 -14.01 -23.10
N ARG A 13 -26.16 -13.33 -22.17
CA ARG A 13 -27.21 -13.81 -21.24
C ARG A 13 -26.75 -14.87 -20.22
N GLY A 14 -26.67 -14.46 -18.96
CA GLY A 14 -26.76 -15.29 -17.76
C GLY A 14 -26.93 -14.37 -16.54
N PRO A 15 -27.98 -14.52 -15.70
CA PRO A 15 -28.35 -13.54 -14.69
C PRO A 15 -27.67 -13.85 -13.36
N TYR A 16 -26.86 -12.92 -12.85
CA TYR A 16 -26.48 -12.94 -11.44
C TYR A 16 -27.40 -11.99 -10.68
N ASN A 17 -28.32 -12.61 -9.94
CA ASN A 17 -29.26 -11.92 -9.06
C ASN A 17 -28.49 -11.22 -7.94
N PHE A 18 -28.69 -9.91 -7.92
CA PHE A 18 -28.29 -8.95 -6.92
C PHE A 18 -29.17 -9.13 -5.68
N PHE A 19 -28.59 -9.62 -4.58
CA PHE A 19 -29.28 -9.69 -3.29
C PHE A 19 -28.83 -8.53 -2.40
N ILE A 20 -29.63 -7.46 -2.37
CA ILE A 20 -29.54 -6.42 -1.34
C ILE A 20 -30.24 -6.93 -0.08
N LYS A 21 -29.52 -7.03 1.03
CA LYS A 21 -30.10 -7.22 2.36
C LYS A 21 -30.30 -5.84 3.00
N GLY A 22 -31.56 -5.37 3.02
CA GLY A 22 -31.97 -4.18 3.75
C GLY A 22 -32.06 -4.42 5.27
N PRO A 23 -32.08 -3.34 6.08
CA PRO A 23 -32.09 -3.41 7.54
C PRO A 23 -33.48 -3.69 8.11
N THR A 24 -33.56 -4.57 9.11
CA THR A 24 -34.76 -4.79 9.93
C THR A 24 -34.76 -3.83 11.11
N ASN A 25 -35.62 -2.81 11.08
CA ASN A 25 -36.04 -2.07 12.26
C ASN A 25 -37.15 -2.86 12.96
N HIS A 26 -36.99 -3.12 14.27
CA HIS A 26 -38.11 -3.51 15.13
C HIS A 26 -38.31 -2.45 16.21
N SER A 27 -39.56 -2.02 16.30
CA SER A 27 -40.15 -1.02 17.17
C SER A 27 -40.28 -1.46 18.63
N ASN A 28 -40.07 -0.48 19.52
CA ASN A 28 -40.77 -0.11 20.76
C ASN A 28 -41.44 -1.19 21.64
N ASP A 29 -41.18 -1.12 22.96
CA ASP A 29 -42.23 -0.91 23.97
C ASP A 29 -41.64 -0.47 25.34
N ALA A 30 -42.45 0.28 26.09
CA ALA A 30 -42.11 1.06 27.27
C ALA A 30 -42.88 0.60 28.54
N HIS A 31 -42.52 1.21 29.69
CA HIS A 31 -43.20 1.24 31.01
C HIS A 31 -43.00 -0.01 31.92
N GLN A 32 -42.76 0.06 33.25
CA GLN A 32 -43.15 0.97 34.35
C GLN A 32 -42.14 0.78 35.53
N SER A 33 -41.60 1.85 36.14
CA SER A 33 -42.04 2.53 37.39
C SER A 33 -41.84 1.79 38.71
N PHE A 34 -40.91 2.25 39.57
CA PHE A 34 -41.05 2.21 41.05
C PHE A 34 -40.30 3.37 41.76
N SER A 35 -41.12 4.19 42.41
CA SER A 35 -40.99 5.08 43.58
C SER A 35 -39.65 5.37 44.30
N GLN A 36 -39.37 6.68 44.40
CA GLN A 36 -39.13 7.53 45.59
C GLN A 36 -38.23 7.07 46.75
N PHE A 37 -37.25 7.89 47.13
CA PHE A 37 -36.93 8.39 48.50
C PHE A 37 -35.88 9.52 48.35
N LEU A 38 -36.25 10.81 48.47
CA LEU A 38 -36.13 11.66 49.67
C LEU A 38 -34.67 11.97 50.13
N LEU A 39 -34.23 13.21 49.92
CA LEU A 39 -33.79 14.21 50.93
C LEU A 39 -32.74 15.19 50.39
N VAL A 40 -33.13 16.46 50.35
CA VAL A 40 -32.26 17.64 50.24
C VAL A 40 -31.73 17.97 51.65
N PRO A 41 -30.49 18.46 51.79
CA PRO A 41 -30.35 19.68 52.56
C PRO A 41 -29.51 20.74 51.86
N LEU A 42 -30.06 21.95 51.86
CA LEU A 42 -29.38 23.22 51.67
C LEU A 42 -28.54 23.51 52.91
N PHE A 43 -27.25 23.79 52.74
CA PHE A 43 -26.51 24.67 53.66
C PHE A 43 -25.62 25.61 52.85
N THR A 44 -25.82 26.88 53.14
CA THR A 44 -25.20 28.03 52.51
C THR A 44 -23.91 28.44 53.21
N THR A 45 -23.10 29.18 52.46
CA THR A 45 -22.14 30.23 52.88
C THR A 45 -20.73 29.90 53.38
N SER A 46 -19.79 30.61 52.72
CA SER A 46 -18.70 31.40 53.30
C SER A 46 -17.30 30.80 53.35
N GLN A 47 -16.49 31.21 52.35
CA GLN A 47 -15.20 31.91 52.48
C GLN A 47 -14.18 31.39 53.51
N GLY A 48 -12.95 31.16 53.03
CA GLY A 48 -11.77 31.59 53.79
C GLY A 48 -10.68 30.55 54.03
N PHE A 49 -9.79 30.40 53.05
CA PHE A 49 -8.37 30.69 53.25
C PHE A 49 -7.72 30.11 54.52
N ARG A 50 -7.21 28.86 54.45
CA ARG A 50 -6.04 28.37 55.22
C ARG A 50 -5.80 26.88 54.96
N THR A 51 -5.14 26.56 53.85
CA THR A 51 -4.21 25.41 53.69
C THR A 51 -3.61 25.44 52.27
N LEU A 52 -3.16 26.63 51.85
CA LEU A 52 -2.13 26.75 50.82
C LEU A 52 -0.83 26.33 51.49
N ILE A 53 -0.34 25.11 51.22
CA ILE A 53 1.06 24.62 51.25
C ILE A 53 0.99 23.08 51.28
N MET A 54 1.60 22.44 50.28
CA MET A 54 1.88 20.98 50.18
C MET A 54 0.81 20.01 49.64
N SER A 55 0.33 20.21 48.40
CA SER A 55 -0.02 19.06 47.54
C SER A 55 -0.06 19.34 46.03
N LEU A 56 0.45 20.48 45.56
CA LEU A 56 0.57 20.79 44.12
C LEU A 56 1.85 20.25 43.44
N ARG A 57 2.59 19.33 44.08
CA ARG A 57 3.82 18.75 43.52
C ARG A 57 3.86 17.22 43.50
N ALA A 58 2.75 16.54 43.79
CA ALA A 58 2.67 15.07 43.75
C ALA A 58 1.84 14.51 42.58
N VAL A 59 1.28 15.37 41.71
CA VAL A 59 0.52 14.93 40.52
C VAL A 59 1.24 15.28 39.21
N LEU A 60 2.28 16.13 39.25
CA LEU A 60 3.02 16.55 38.05
C LEU A 60 4.22 15.66 37.68
N LEU A 61 4.54 14.61 38.45
CA LEU A 61 5.70 13.74 38.21
C LEU A 61 5.36 12.29 37.87
N SER A 62 4.08 11.90 37.90
CA SER A 62 3.63 10.55 37.52
C SER A 62 3.05 10.47 36.10
N SER A 63 3.19 11.53 35.31
CA SER A 63 2.70 11.63 33.93
C SER A 63 3.81 11.51 32.89
N LEU A 64 4.96 10.93 33.25
CA LEU A 64 5.89 10.39 32.25
C LEU A 64 5.24 9.12 31.68
N PHE A 65 4.25 9.36 30.81
CA PHE A 65 3.78 8.38 29.85
C PHE A 65 5.03 7.76 29.21
N PHE A 66 5.24 6.47 29.48
CA PHE A 66 5.96 5.60 28.59
C PHE A 66 5.20 5.63 27.25
N PHE A 67 5.44 6.65 26.44
CA PHE A 67 5.27 6.51 25.00
C PHE A 67 6.36 5.53 24.58
N SER A 68 6.04 4.24 24.68
CA SER A 68 6.67 3.24 23.85
C SER A 68 6.44 3.70 22.42
N GLY A 69 7.42 4.39 21.85
CA GLY A 69 7.42 4.72 20.45
C GLY A 69 7.41 3.40 19.70
N PHE A 70 6.26 3.02 19.17
CA PHE A 70 6.23 2.02 18.12
C PHE A 70 7.01 2.65 16.97
N ALA A 71 8.21 2.16 16.71
CA ALA A 71 8.87 2.42 15.45
C ALA A 71 7.97 1.82 14.38
N ALA A 72 7.20 2.65 13.69
CA ALA A 72 6.54 2.23 12.48
C ALA A 72 7.64 1.77 11.51
N ALA A 73 7.55 0.53 11.03
CA ALA A 73 8.42 0.05 9.97
C ALA A 73 8.39 1.06 8.82
N GLY A 74 9.56 1.52 8.39
CA GLY A 74 9.68 2.61 7.43
C GLY A 74 9.71 2.11 5.98
N ILE A 75 8.88 2.71 5.13
CA ILE A 75 8.99 2.61 3.68
C ILE A 75 9.61 3.90 3.18
N SER A 76 10.72 3.80 2.44
CA SER A 76 11.43 4.95 1.87
C SER A 76 11.85 4.64 0.45
N ALA A 77 11.66 5.61 -0.45
CA ALA A 77 12.03 5.50 -1.86
C ALA A 77 12.36 6.89 -2.41
N PRO A 78 13.24 6.99 -3.42
CA PRO A 78 13.45 8.25 -4.14
C PRO A 78 12.18 8.69 -4.86
N SER A 79 12.02 10.00 -5.03
CA SER A 79 11.03 10.57 -5.92
C SER A 79 11.41 10.35 -7.39
N CYS A 80 10.42 10.43 -8.28
CA CYS A 80 10.69 10.51 -9.72
C CYS A 80 11.35 11.84 -10.09
N SER A 81 12.57 11.80 -10.59
CA SER A 81 13.28 13.01 -11.02
C SER A 81 12.92 13.43 -12.44
N SER A 82 12.44 12.50 -13.27
CA SER A 82 12.10 12.74 -14.66
C SER A 82 10.60 12.76 -14.91
N SER A 83 10.09 13.90 -15.39
CA SER A 83 8.67 14.07 -15.73
C SER A 83 8.21 13.20 -16.89
N THR A 84 9.12 12.75 -17.76
CA THR A 84 8.82 11.84 -18.88
C THR A 84 8.26 10.51 -18.39
N TRP A 85 8.60 10.12 -17.16
CA TRP A 85 8.19 8.85 -16.55
C TRP A 85 7.07 9.01 -15.53
N SER A 86 6.42 10.19 -15.44
CA SER A 86 5.34 10.40 -14.47
C SER A 86 4.15 9.45 -14.68
N TRP A 87 3.95 8.98 -15.92
CA TRP A 87 2.89 8.04 -16.29
C TRP A 87 3.03 6.67 -15.62
N THR A 88 4.21 6.30 -15.10
CA THR A 88 4.41 5.04 -14.37
C THR A 88 3.84 5.10 -12.95
N SER A 89 3.34 6.25 -12.51
CA SER A 89 2.77 6.41 -11.17
C SER A 89 1.43 5.69 -11.07
N ASN A 90 1.09 5.23 -9.87
CA ASN A 90 -0.23 4.69 -9.60
C ASN A 90 -1.28 5.79 -9.34
N SER A 91 -2.54 5.41 -9.18
CA SER A 91 -3.68 6.29 -8.91
C SER A 91 -3.59 7.05 -7.59
N LEU A 92 -2.70 6.62 -6.68
CA LEU A 92 -2.39 7.31 -5.41
C LEU A 92 -1.30 8.38 -5.59
N GLY A 93 -0.80 8.60 -6.81
CA GLY A 93 0.29 9.52 -7.10
C GLY A 93 1.66 9.02 -6.63
N GLN A 94 1.79 7.73 -6.38
CA GLN A 94 3.05 7.12 -5.95
C GLN A 94 3.88 6.76 -7.17
N SER A 95 5.16 7.15 -7.14
CA SER A 95 6.11 6.77 -8.19
C SER A 95 6.35 5.26 -8.24
N ALA A 96 6.87 4.75 -9.35
CA ALA A 96 7.27 3.35 -9.46
C ALA A 96 8.23 2.92 -8.34
N CYS A 97 9.15 3.79 -7.93
CA CYS A 97 10.04 3.58 -6.79
C CYS A 97 9.28 3.38 -5.48
N THR A 98 8.27 4.20 -5.23
CA THR A 98 7.45 4.10 -4.03
C THR A 98 6.66 2.80 -4.03
N VAL A 99 6.02 2.44 -5.14
CA VAL A 99 5.26 1.19 -5.26
C VAL A 99 6.20 -0.02 -5.10
N ALA A 100 7.38 -0.01 -5.71
CA ALA A 100 8.41 -1.03 -5.52
C ALA A 100 8.77 -1.20 -4.03
N ALA A 101 9.03 -0.10 -3.31
CA ALA A 101 9.37 -0.16 -1.90
C ALA A 101 8.22 -0.73 -1.04
N PHE A 102 6.97 -0.40 -1.35
CA PHE A 102 5.82 -1.02 -0.69
C PHE A 102 5.79 -2.54 -0.93
N MET A 103 5.88 -2.99 -2.17
CA MET A 103 5.84 -4.42 -2.49
C MET A 103 6.99 -5.16 -1.81
N MET A 104 8.21 -4.64 -1.90
CA MET A 104 9.40 -5.24 -1.29
C MET A 104 9.35 -5.25 0.25
N SER A 105 8.62 -4.32 0.87
CA SER A 105 8.45 -4.29 2.32
C SER A 105 7.70 -5.52 2.84
N THR A 106 6.80 -6.09 2.05
CA THR A 106 6.09 -7.33 2.40
C THR A 106 7.04 -8.52 2.53
N CYS A 107 8.18 -8.47 1.84
CA CYS A 107 9.23 -9.48 1.90
C CYS A 107 10.24 -9.25 3.04
N ASN A 108 10.14 -8.12 3.75
CA ASN A 108 11.18 -7.67 4.69
C ASN A 108 10.55 -7.09 5.98
N GLY A 109 9.58 -7.84 6.53
CA GLY A 109 8.98 -7.53 7.83
C GLY A 109 8.20 -6.21 7.90
N GLY A 110 7.81 -5.64 6.76
CA GLY A 110 7.06 -4.39 6.66
C GLY A 110 7.92 -3.13 6.45
N SER A 111 9.24 -3.25 6.30
CA SER A 111 10.12 -2.12 5.98
C SER A 111 10.95 -2.37 4.73
N PHE A 112 11.12 -1.35 3.90
CA PHE A 112 12.06 -1.41 2.79
C PHE A 112 12.51 -0.01 2.40
N THR A 113 13.80 0.12 2.08
CA THR A 113 14.39 1.37 1.62
C THR A 113 15.02 1.17 0.26
N ILE A 114 14.53 1.93 -0.71
CA ILE A 114 15.18 2.10 -2.00
C ILE A 114 15.99 3.39 -1.92
N ASN A 115 17.30 3.31 -2.15
CA ASN A 115 18.18 4.48 -2.13
C ASN A 115 18.22 5.14 -3.50
N PRO A 116 18.35 6.48 -3.59
CA PRO A 116 18.56 7.16 -4.87
C PRO A 116 19.78 6.62 -5.62
N LEU A 117 19.66 6.49 -6.95
CA LEU A 117 20.76 6.04 -7.79
C LEU A 117 21.84 7.11 -7.94
N LEU A 118 23.10 6.65 -7.93
CA LEU A 118 24.22 7.47 -8.40
C LEU A 118 24.30 7.37 -9.94
N PRO A 119 24.85 8.38 -10.63
CA PRO A 119 24.96 8.37 -12.09
C PRO A 119 25.66 7.11 -12.62
N GLY A 120 25.07 6.48 -13.64
CA GLY A 120 25.61 5.27 -14.28
C GLY A 120 25.34 3.96 -13.54
N ASN A 121 24.54 3.98 -12.46
CA ASN A 121 24.08 2.77 -11.78
C ASN A 121 22.62 2.46 -12.10
N ALA A 122 22.25 1.21 -11.86
CA ALA A 122 20.89 0.68 -11.92
C ALA A 122 20.62 -0.14 -10.64
N TYR A 123 19.36 -0.38 -10.31
CA TYR A 123 19.03 -1.32 -9.23
C TYR A 123 19.44 -2.74 -9.60
N SER A 124 20.20 -3.35 -8.71
CA SER A 124 20.59 -4.74 -8.85
C SER A 124 19.44 -5.69 -8.49
N GLY A 125 19.58 -6.92 -8.96
CA GLY A 125 18.79 -8.04 -8.48
C GLY A 125 18.94 -8.32 -6.99
N PRO A 126 18.03 -9.12 -6.40
CA PRO A 126 18.15 -9.56 -5.02
C PRO A 126 19.39 -10.44 -4.81
N SER A 127 20.16 -10.19 -3.76
CA SER A 127 21.45 -10.85 -3.50
C SER A 127 21.62 -11.30 -2.06
N GLY A 128 22.03 -12.54 -1.83
CA GLY A 128 22.25 -13.10 -0.49
C GLY A 128 21.13 -14.05 -0.07
N SER A 129 21.35 -14.84 0.99
CA SER A 129 20.46 -15.95 1.34
C SER A 129 19.04 -15.53 1.75
N ASP A 130 18.88 -14.33 2.32
CA ASP A 130 17.58 -13.81 2.78
C ASP A 130 16.90 -12.90 1.74
N ASP A 131 17.63 -12.59 0.66
CA ASP A 131 17.20 -11.66 -0.39
C ASP A 131 16.85 -12.38 -1.70
N SER A 132 17.40 -13.57 -1.95
CA SER A 132 17.27 -14.29 -3.23
C SER A 132 16.11 -15.29 -3.31
N ASN A 133 14.95 -14.96 -2.71
CA ASN A 133 13.75 -15.83 -2.68
C ASN A 133 12.63 -15.35 -3.63
N LEU A 134 11.59 -16.17 -3.81
CA LEU A 134 10.43 -15.89 -4.69
C LEU A 134 9.75 -14.53 -4.43
N CYS A 135 9.79 -14.03 -3.19
CA CYS A 135 9.17 -12.76 -2.84
C CYS A 135 9.82 -11.55 -3.53
N LYS A 136 11.13 -11.61 -3.76
CA LYS A 136 11.90 -10.54 -4.41
C LYS A 136 12.24 -10.90 -5.86
N CYS A 137 12.38 -12.19 -6.15
CA CYS A 137 12.71 -12.75 -7.45
C CYS A 137 11.46 -13.02 -8.31
N ASN A 138 10.72 -11.96 -8.66
CA ASN A 138 9.54 -12.05 -9.51
C ASN A 138 9.49 -10.90 -10.52
N THR A 139 8.67 -11.08 -11.56
CA THR A 139 8.55 -10.15 -12.70
C THR A 139 7.92 -8.81 -12.32
N ILE A 140 7.04 -8.77 -11.31
CA ILE A 140 6.40 -7.52 -10.83
C ILE A 140 7.45 -6.63 -10.14
N ALA A 141 8.23 -7.19 -9.21
CA ALA A 141 9.29 -6.46 -8.51
C ALA A 141 10.33 -5.91 -9.50
N TYR A 142 10.74 -6.72 -10.48
CA TYR A 142 11.63 -6.29 -11.55
C TYR A 142 11.05 -5.16 -12.39
N SER A 143 9.78 -5.25 -12.81
CA SER A 143 9.14 -4.21 -13.61
C SER A 143 9.06 -2.88 -12.86
N LEU A 144 8.68 -2.91 -11.58
CA LEU A 144 8.61 -1.72 -10.74
C LEU A 144 9.99 -1.09 -10.50
N LEU A 145 11.03 -1.89 -10.29
CA LEU A 145 12.40 -1.40 -10.12
C LEU A 145 12.97 -0.85 -11.44
N SER A 146 12.72 -1.50 -12.57
CA SER A 146 13.16 -1.02 -13.89
C SER A 146 12.52 0.32 -14.26
N ALA A 147 11.23 0.47 -13.99
CA ALA A 147 10.55 1.76 -14.12
C ALA A 147 11.09 2.81 -13.12
N CYS A 148 11.53 2.39 -11.93
CA CYS A 148 12.19 3.27 -10.95
C CYS A 148 13.58 3.73 -11.41
N ASP A 149 14.37 2.88 -12.09
CA ASP A 149 15.61 3.28 -12.75
C ASP A 149 15.32 4.37 -13.79
N ALA A 150 14.38 4.09 -14.71
CA ALA A 150 13.99 5.00 -15.78
C ALA A 150 13.54 6.36 -15.24
N CYS A 151 12.69 6.33 -14.20
CA CYS A 151 12.14 7.48 -13.49
C CYS A 151 13.19 8.34 -12.77
N GLN A 152 14.35 7.76 -12.43
CA GLN A 152 15.52 8.48 -11.92
C GLN A 152 16.51 8.93 -13.01
N GLY A 153 16.26 8.58 -14.27
CA GLY A 153 17.13 8.88 -15.41
C GLY A 153 18.24 7.86 -15.65
N ALA A 154 18.13 6.66 -15.07
CA ALA A 154 19.03 5.55 -15.29
C ALA A 154 18.47 4.55 -16.32
N GLU A 155 19.36 3.75 -16.88
CA GLU A 155 18.98 2.53 -17.61
C GLU A 155 18.77 1.39 -16.62
N TRP A 156 17.91 0.43 -16.96
CA TRP A 156 17.63 -0.75 -16.16
C TRP A 156 18.41 -1.97 -16.67
N ILE A 157 18.69 -2.91 -15.77
CA ILE A 157 19.35 -4.17 -16.12
C ILE A 157 18.38 -5.15 -16.80
N SER A 158 18.94 -6.16 -17.47
CA SER A 158 18.14 -7.24 -18.06
C SER A 158 17.48 -8.11 -17.00
N TRP A 159 16.40 -8.82 -17.37
CA TRP A 159 15.75 -9.79 -16.49
C TRP A 159 16.72 -10.88 -16.02
N THR A 160 17.55 -11.40 -16.93
CA THR A 160 18.56 -12.42 -16.61
C THR A 160 19.58 -11.93 -15.59
N GLU A 161 20.00 -10.67 -15.68
CA GLU A 161 20.92 -10.07 -14.70
C GLU A 161 20.23 -9.85 -13.35
N TYR A 162 18.97 -9.41 -13.34
CA TYR A 162 18.17 -9.26 -12.13
C TYR A 162 18.01 -10.57 -11.36
N ILE A 163 17.77 -11.69 -12.05
CA ILE A 163 17.61 -12.99 -11.38
C ILE A 163 18.91 -13.76 -11.15
N SER A 164 20.07 -13.18 -11.45
CA SER A 164 21.36 -13.88 -11.45
C SER A 164 21.73 -14.58 -10.13
N ASN A 165 21.24 -14.06 -9.00
CA ASN A 165 21.47 -14.62 -7.67
C ASN A 165 20.23 -15.31 -7.08
N CYS A 166 19.11 -15.35 -7.78
CA CYS A 166 17.87 -15.94 -7.30
C CYS A 166 17.97 -17.48 -7.24
N THR A 167 17.64 -18.07 -6.09
CA THR A 167 17.58 -19.54 -5.97
C THR A 167 16.28 -20.10 -6.50
N GLU A 168 15.21 -19.30 -6.43
CA GLU A 168 13.88 -19.60 -6.95
C GLU A 168 13.35 -18.33 -7.65
N VAL A 169 12.61 -18.52 -8.75
CA VAL A 169 12.10 -17.41 -9.57
C VAL A 169 10.63 -17.64 -9.88
N GLU A 170 9.83 -16.61 -9.63
CA GLU A 170 8.41 -16.59 -10.01
C GLU A 170 8.27 -15.89 -11.38
N LEU A 171 7.82 -16.64 -12.39
CA LEU A 171 7.84 -16.20 -13.79
C LEU A 171 6.48 -15.69 -14.31
N ALA A 172 5.43 -15.68 -13.50
CA ALA A 172 4.05 -15.63 -13.99
C ALA A 172 3.25 -14.35 -13.68
N SER A 173 3.91 -13.19 -13.56
CA SER A 173 3.22 -11.93 -13.19
C SER A 173 2.46 -12.05 -11.86
N THR A 174 3.01 -12.87 -10.98
CA THR A 174 2.48 -13.20 -9.66
C THR A 174 3.39 -12.63 -8.59
N PHE A 175 2.83 -12.32 -7.43
CA PHE A 175 3.56 -11.85 -6.26
C PHE A 175 3.01 -12.58 -5.03
N PRO A 176 3.87 -13.28 -4.26
CA PRO A 176 3.40 -14.25 -3.27
C PRO A 176 2.64 -13.63 -2.09
N ASN A 177 2.81 -12.32 -1.86
CA ASN A 177 2.14 -11.61 -0.78
C ASN A 177 0.99 -10.73 -1.30
N PRO A 178 -0.03 -10.46 -0.47
CA PRO A 178 -1.04 -9.47 -0.83
C PRO A 178 -0.42 -8.09 -0.98
N VAL A 179 -1.02 -7.27 -1.85
CA VAL A 179 -0.70 -5.83 -1.95
C VAL A 179 -0.88 -5.19 -0.56
N PRO A 180 0.15 -4.51 -0.01
CA PRO A 180 0.07 -3.94 1.33
C PRO A 180 -0.86 -2.73 1.37
N ALA A 181 -1.34 -2.39 2.57
CA ALA A 181 -2.12 -1.18 2.77
C ALA A 181 -1.30 0.08 2.39
N GLY A 182 -1.96 1.04 1.74
CA GLY A 182 -1.34 2.32 1.37
C GLY A 182 -0.66 2.34 0.00
N THR A 183 -0.75 1.27 -0.80
CA THR A 183 -0.31 1.27 -2.20
C THR A 183 -1.34 0.57 -3.10
N SER A 184 -1.17 0.79 -4.40
CA SER A 184 -1.81 0.01 -5.47
C SER A 184 -0.77 -0.31 -6.54
N VAL A 185 -0.83 -1.50 -7.13
CA VAL A 185 0.09 -1.93 -8.18
C VAL A 185 -0.52 -1.64 -9.55
N PRO A 186 0.13 -0.81 -10.39
CA PRO A 186 -0.34 -0.52 -11.75
C PRO A 186 -0.38 -1.76 -12.65
N LEU A 187 -1.36 -1.82 -13.57
CA LEU A 187 -1.52 -2.93 -14.51
C LEU A 187 -0.27 -3.20 -15.35
N TRP A 188 0.44 -2.16 -15.78
CA TRP A 188 1.66 -2.30 -16.59
C TRP A 188 2.76 -3.11 -15.89
N ALA A 189 2.77 -3.20 -14.56
CA ALA A 189 3.76 -3.97 -13.81
C ALA A 189 3.59 -5.49 -13.94
N PHE A 190 2.45 -5.94 -14.47
CA PHE A 190 2.12 -7.36 -14.67
C PHE A 190 2.49 -7.87 -16.07
N ILE A 191 3.15 -7.04 -16.90
CA ILE A 191 3.63 -7.49 -18.20
C ILE A 191 4.71 -8.56 -18.01
N ASP A 192 4.61 -9.64 -18.77
CA ASP A 192 5.60 -10.72 -18.74
C ASP A 192 6.90 -10.27 -19.43
N VAL A 193 7.88 -9.92 -18.60
CA VAL A 193 9.23 -9.49 -19.03
C VAL A 193 10.11 -10.64 -19.52
N THR A 194 9.69 -11.89 -19.31
CA THR A 194 10.50 -13.07 -19.66
C THR A 194 10.54 -13.33 -21.16
N ILE A 195 9.57 -12.76 -21.90
CA ILE A 195 9.46 -12.88 -23.37
C ILE A 195 10.60 -12.13 -24.06
N GLU A 196 10.76 -10.84 -23.73
CA GLU A 196 11.79 -9.97 -24.32
C GLU A 196 13.09 -9.96 -23.51
N GLY A 197 13.08 -10.55 -22.31
CA GLY A 197 14.22 -10.58 -21.39
C GLY A 197 14.52 -9.24 -20.73
N THR A 198 13.62 -8.26 -20.85
CA THR A 198 13.76 -6.93 -20.26
C THR A 198 12.40 -6.25 -20.07
N TRP A 199 12.34 -5.23 -19.23
CA TRP A 199 11.17 -4.36 -19.14
C TRP A 199 11.07 -3.47 -20.38
N ASP A 200 9.91 -3.47 -21.05
CA ASP A 200 9.62 -2.61 -22.19
C ASP A 200 8.67 -1.46 -21.81
N SER A 201 9.25 -0.27 -21.75
CA SER A 201 8.51 0.98 -21.49
C SER A 201 7.38 1.26 -22.47
N ILE A 202 7.50 0.85 -23.73
CA ILE A 202 6.47 1.13 -24.76
C ILE A 202 5.25 0.27 -24.51
N SER A 203 5.45 -1.05 -24.35
CA SER A 203 4.37 -1.97 -23.99
C SER A 203 3.73 -1.58 -22.65
N ALA A 204 4.53 -1.21 -21.65
CA ALA A 204 4.05 -0.74 -20.36
C ALA A 204 3.17 0.52 -20.50
N ALA A 205 3.57 1.49 -21.31
CA ALA A 205 2.78 2.70 -21.55
C ALA A 205 1.47 2.42 -22.31
N ILE A 206 1.46 1.42 -23.22
CA ILE A 206 0.26 1.01 -23.95
C ILE A 206 -0.74 0.32 -23.02
N VAL A 207 -0.27 -0.53 -22.11
CA VAL A 207 -1.10 -1.22 -21.11
C VAL A 207 -1.66 -0.24 -20.10
N GLY A 208 -0.83 0.69 -19.62
CA GLY A 208 -1.23 1.72 -18.66
C GLY A 208 -1.39 1.20 -17.23
N ASP A 209 -1.91 2.04 -16.35
CA ASP A 209 -2.04 1.77 -14.91
C ASP A 209 -3.34 1.03 -14.55
N THR A 210 -4.43 1.20 -15.30
CA THR A 210 -5.75 0.65 -14.92
C THR A 210 -6.11 -0.70 -15.58
N PRO A 211 -6.78 -1.64 -14.87
CA PRO A 211 -7.11 -1.57 -13.44
C PRO A 211 -5.90 -1.89 -12.56
N GLU A 212 -5.77 -1.16 -11.46
CA GLU A 212 -4.73 -1.42 -10.46
C GLU A 212 -5.15 -2.53 -9.49
N ALA A 213 -4.17 -3.28 -8.99
CA ALA A 213 -4.38 -4.18 -7.87
C ALA A 213 -4.21 -3.42 -6.55
N GLY A 214 -5.32 -3.26 -5.83
CA GLY A 214 -5.36 -2.53 -4.56
C GLY A 214 -5.00 -3.40 -3.34
N PRO A 215 -5.02 -2.81 -2.13
CA PRO A 215 -4.66 -3.51 -0.90
C PRO A 215 -5.45 -4.80 -0.67
N GLY A 216 -4.74 -5.86 -0.26
CA GLY A 216 -5.31 -7.18 0.04
C GLY A 216 -5.50 -8.08 -1.18
N THR A 217 -5.27 -7.59 -2.41
CA THR A 217 -5.29 -8.43 -3.61
C THR A 217 -4.06 -9.35 -3.63
N ILE A 218 -4.29 -10.64 -3.88
CA ILE A 218 -3.23 -11.63 -4.17
C ILE A 218 -2.96 -11.60 -5.68
N LEU A 219 -1.69 -11.53 -6.05
CA LEU A 219 -1.23 -11.32 -7.43
C LEU A 219 -0.73 -12.61 -8.06
#